data_AF-A0A7S2SG76-F1
#
_entry.id   AF-A0A7S2SG76-F1
#
_cell.length_a   1.000
_cell.length_b   1.000
_cell.length_c   1.000
_cell.angle_alpha   90.00
_cell.angle_beta   90.00
_cell.angle_gamma   90.00
#
_symmetry.space_group_name_H-M   'P 1'
#
loop_
_entity.id
_entity.type
_entity.pdbx_description
1 polymer ?
#
loop_
_entity_poly.entity_id
_entity_poly.type
_entity_poly.pdbx_seq_one_letter_code
_entity_poly.pdbx_strand_id
1 'polypeptide(L)'
;IISPNKEGFCLTVSLRDKQINTKTKKEQDKQKKKENEKKDVFEHPVEMCAIVAIRLLIGSTTTDYLPREVTVMGRPVKLSQGVKRWYDMPLTDEEIILGVRSGFVSVTIGPSF
;
A
#
# COMPACT_ATOMS: atom_id res chain seq x y z
N ILE A 1 -7.45 -16.48 -3.01
CA ILE A 1 -8.86 -16.25 -2.61
C ILE A 1 -8.88 -16.32 -1.10
N ILE A 2 -9.36 -15.27 -0.42
CA ILE A 2 -9.48 -15.24 1.03
C ILE A 2 -10.96 -15.42 1.36
N SER A 3 -11.27 -16.40 2.21
CA SER A 3 -12.64 -16.69 2.65
C SER A 3 -12.71 -16.44 4.15
N PRO A 4 -12.96 -15.20 4.59
CA PRO A 4 -12.99 -14.91 6.01
C PRO A 4 -14.14 -15.61 6.73
N ASN A 5 -13.94 -15.81 8.03
CA ASN A 5 -15.03 -16.19 8.94
C ASN A 5 -16.05 -15.04 9.05
N LYS A 6 -17.19 -15.30 9.70
CA LYS A 6 -18.26 -14.30 9.86
C LYS A 6 -17.83 -13.01 10.57
N GLU A 7 -16.73 -13.06 11.32
CA GLU A 7 -16.21 -11.94 12.11
C GLU A 7 -15.46 -10.89 11.28
N GLY A 8 -15.15 -11.21 10.02
CA GLY A 8 -14.35 -10.35 9.15
C GLY A 8 -12.85 -10.57 9.31
N PHE A 9 -12.04 -9.76 8.63
CA PHE A 9 -10.58 -9.84 8.71
C PHE A 9 -9.91 -8.54 8.30
N CYS A 10 -8.66 -8.35 8.71
CA CYS A 10 -7.80 -7.27 8.23
C CYS A 10 -6.66 -7.84 7.38
N LEU A 11 -6.47 -7.26 6.19
CA LEU A 11 -5.37 -7.54 5.29
C LEU A 11 -4.44 -6.33 5.27
N THR A 12 -3.15 -6.57 5.42
CA THR A 12 -2.11 -5.57 5.17
C THR A 12 -1.34 -5.92 3.91
N VAL A 13 -1.09 -4.91 3.08
CA VAL A 13 -0.34 -5.05 1.83
C VAL A 13 0.86 -4.13 1.92
N SER A 14 2.06 -4.69 1.79
CA SER A 14 3.31 -3.95 1.73
C SER A 14 4.01 -4.18 0.41
N LEU A 15 4.75 -3.17 -0.04
CA LEU A 15 5.70 -3.34 -1.12
C LEU A 15 6.94 -4.03 -0.54
N ARG A 16 7.50 -5.00 -1.26
CA ARG A 16 8.77 -5.58 -0.83
C ARG A 16 9.85 -4.53 -1.03
N ASP A 17 10.64 -4.29 0.01
CA ASP A 17 11.88 -3.56 -0.13
C ASP A 17 12.74 -4.28 -1.16
N LYS A 18 13.02 -3.61 -2.28
CA LYS A 18 14.13 -4.04 -3.13
C LYS A 18 15.36 -3.87 -2.25
N GLN A 19 15.97 -4.98 -1.82
CA GLN A 19 17.31 -5.01 -1.24
C GLN A 19 18.28 -4.40 -2.27
N ILE A 20 18.41 -3.07 -2.26
CA ILE A 20 19.45 -2.40 -3.02
C ILE A 20 20.72 -2.71 -2.25
N ASN A 21 21.46 -3.67 -2.80
CA ASN A 21 22.76 -4.10 -2.31
C ASN A 21 23.75 -2.94 -2.54
N THR A 22 23.69 -1.90 -1.70
CA THR A 22 24.73 -0.88 -1.62
C THR A 22 25.94 -1.54 -0.96
N LYS A 23 26.69 -2.32 -1.77
CA LYS A 23 28.09 -2.60 -1.49
C LYS A 23 28.78 -1.25 -1.40
N THR A 24 28.99 -0.79 -0.17
CA THR A 24 29.86 0.32 0.15
C THR A 24 31.22 0.01 -0.49
N LYS A 25 31.55 0.64 -1.62
CA LYS A 25 32.93 0.82 -2.04
C LYS A 25 33.58 1.76 -1.02
N LYS A 26 33.89 1.23 0.17
CA LYS A 26 34.94 1.77 1.02
C LYS A 26 36.27 1.37 0.39
N GLU A 27 36.68 2.10 -0.64
CA GLU A 27 38.07 2.18 -1.11
C GLU A 27 38.09 3.13 -2.31
N GLN A 28 38.25 4.42 -2.03
CA GLN A 28 39.16 5.33 -2.72
C GLN A 28 39.13 6.67 -2.00
N ASP A 29 39.62 6.61 -0.76
CA ASP A 29 40.11 7.77 -0.06
C ASP A 29 41.53 8.02 -0.58
N LYS A 30 41.69 8.97 -1.52
CA LYS A 30 42.89 9.81 -1.67
C LYS A 30 42.74 10.80 -2.84
N GLN A 31 42.72 12.08 -2.46
CA GLN A 31 43.09 13.28 -3.23
C GLN A 31 42.06 13.69 -4.31
N LYS A 32 41.48 14.89 -4.31
CA LYS A 32 42.14 16.19 -4.18
C LYS A 32 41.10 17.28 -3.85
N LYS A 33 41.49 18.13 -2.90
CA LYS A 33 40.83 19.35 -2.41
C LYS A 33 40.81 20.45 -3.49
N LYS A 34 39.66 21.11 -3.73
CA LYS A 34 39.45 22.58 -3.76
C LYS A 34 38.12 22.98 -4.44
N GLU A 35 37.37 23.83 -3.73
CA GLU A 35 36.42 24.88 -4.16
C GLU A 35 35.70 24.74 -5.51
N ASN A 36 34.37 24.56 -5.49
CA ASN A 36 33.42 25.61 -5.88
C ASN A 36 31.96 25.12 -5.87
N GLU A 37 31.08 26.01 -5.41
CA GLU A 37 29.68 26.18 -5.81
C GLU A 37 28.69 25.01 -5.69
N LYS A 38 27.88 25.09 -4.63
CA LYS A 38 26.42 25.04 -4.66
C LYS A 38 25.81 24.23 -5.81
N LYS A 39 25.72 22.92 -5.62
CA LYS A 39 24.58 22.14 -6.09
C LYS A 39 24.15 21.29 -4.91
N ASP A 40 22.98 21.62 -4.34
CA ASP A 40 22.17 20.63 -3.67
C ASP A 40 22.05 19.47 -4.66
N VAL A 41 22.86 18.44 -4.45
CA VAL A 41 22.71 17.19 -5.16
C VAL A 41 21.40 16.65 -4.62
N PHE A 42 20.31 16.99 -5.31
CA PHE A 42 19.11 16.19 -5.27
C PHE A 42 19.55 14.80 -5.73
N GLU A 43 19.94 13.97 -4.76
CA GLU A 43 19.89 12.53 -4.93
C GLU A 43 18.55 12.27 -5.60
N HIS A 44 18.58 11.80 -6.85
CA HIS A 44 17.37 11.42 -7.54
C HIS A 44 16.67 10.46 -6.59
N PRO A 45 15.47 10.81 -6.09
CA PRO A 45 14.84 9.97 -5.11
C PRO A 45 14.67 8.63 -5.79
N VAL A 46 15.29 7.61 -5.17
CA VAL A 46 15.03 6.19 -5.39
C VAL A 46 13.58 6.08 -5.84
N GLU A 47 13.30 5.57 -7.05
CA GLU A 47 11.94 5.47 -7.58
C GLU A 47 11.01 4.96 -6.48
N MET A 48 10.29 5.90 -5.85
CA MET A 48 9.63 5.62 -4.59
C MET A 48 8.32 4.96 -4.98
N CYS A 49 8.32 3.62 -5.01
CA CYS A 49 7.12 2.88 -5.31
C CYS A 49 6.11 3.10 -4.18
N ALA A 50 4.88 3.42 -4.54
CA ALA A 50 3.78 3.57 -3.61
C ALA A 50 2.59 2.71 -4.07
N ILE A 51 1.81 2.22 -3.10
CA ILE A 51 0.50 1.63 -3.37
C ILE A 51 -0.47 2.80 -3.52
N VAL A 52 -1.11 2.91 -4.68
CA VAL A 52 -2.00 4.06 -5.01
C VAL A 52 -3.46 3.68 -5.16
N ALA A 53 -3.76 2.38 -5.30
CA ALA A 53 -5.12 1.89 -5.43
C ALA A 53 -5.23 0.43 -5.00
N ILE A 54 -6.45 0.04 -4.61
CA ILE A 54 -6.82 -1.35 -4.33
C ILE A 54 -8.03 -1.70 -5.20
N ARG A 55 -8.01 -2.91 -5.78
CA ARG A 55 -9.15 -3.51 -6.48
C ARG A 55 -9.53 -4.81 -5.80
N LEU A 56 -10.77 -4.94 -5.33
CA LEU A 56 -11.28 -6.14 -4.67
C LEU A 56 -12.46 -6.73 -5.45
N LEU A 57 -12.47 -8.05 -5.63
CA LEU A 57 -13.66 -8.79 -6.02
C LEU A 57 -14.37 -9.25 -4.76
N ILE A 58 -15.54 -8.67 -4.49
CA ILE A 58 -16.39 -9.10 -3.38
C ILE A 58 -17.48 -9.99 -3.96
N GLY A 59 -17.61 -11.21 -3.43
CA GLY A 59 -18.55 -12.20 -3.93
C GLY A 59 -18.51 -13.50 -3.13
N SER A 60 -19.65 -14.19 -3.06
CA SER A 60 -19.80 -15.55 -2.53
C SER A 60 -20.77 -16.33 -3.42
N THR A 61 -20.89 -17.64 -3.22
CA THR A 61 -21.91 -18.48 -3.86
C THR A 61 -23.32 -18.17 -3.36
N THR A 62 -23.47 -17.60 -2.16
CA THR A 62 -24.73 -17.08 -1.63
C THR A 62 -24.57 -15.64 -1.15
N THR A 63 -25.65 -14.85 -1.17
CA THR A 63 -25.62 -13.41 -0.84
C THR A 63 -25.42 -13.11 0.65
N ASP A 64 -25.73 -14.08 1.51
CA ASP A 64 -25.73 -13.91 2.98
C ASP A 64 -24.32 -13.75 3.55
N TYR A 65 -23.30 -14.25 2.84
CA TYR A 65 -21.89 -14.13 3.24
C TYR A 65 -21.18 -12.93 2.59
N LEU A 66 -21.93 -11.97 2.05
CA LEU A 66 -21.32 -10.74 1.55
C LEU A 66 -21.07 -9.77 2.72
N PRO A 67 -19.86 -9.19 2.82
CA PRO A 67 -19.56 -8.21 3.85
C PRO A 67 -20.41 -6.96 3.67
N ARG A 68 -20.83 -6.35 4.78
CA ARG A 68 -21.63 -5.11 4.76
C ARG A 68 -20.78 -3.89 4.36
N GLU A 69 -19.53 -3.90 4.79
CA GLU A 69 -18.60 -2.79 4.65
C GLU A 69 -17.18 -3.31 4.46
N VAL A 70 -16.40 -2.57 3.69
CA VAL A 70 -14.95 -2.69 3.61
C VAL A 70 -14.36 -1.35 4.04
N THR A 71 -13.29 -1.35 4.81
CA THR A 71 -12.54 -0.13 5.11
C THR A 71 -11.16 -0.20 4.49
N VAL A 72 -10.72 0.89 3.89
CA VAL A 72 -9.36 1.06 3.34
C VAL A 72 -8.69 2.15 4.14
N MET A 73 -7.56 1.86 4.79
CA MET A 73 -6.86 2.84 5.64
C MET A 73 -7.77 3.51 6.69
N GLY A 74 -8.76 2.76 7.19
CA GLY A 74 -9.77 3.26 8.14
C GLY A 74 -10.95 4.00 7.50
N ARG A 75 -10.90 4.34 6.22
CA ARG A 75 -12.01 4.96 5.48
C ARG A 75 -13.02 3.90 5.03
N PRO A 76 -14.32 4.05 5.38
CA PRO A 76 -15.35 3.12 4.95
C PRO A 76 -15.69 3.25 3.47
N VAL A 77 -15.86 2.11 2.81
CA VAL A 77 -16.30 1.97 1.43
C VAL A 77 -17.60 1.17 1.41
N LYS A 78 -18.69 1.85 1.02
CA LYS A 78 -20.01 1.24 0.96
C LYS A 78 -20.08 0.22 -0.16
N LEU A 79 -20.52 -0.99 0.18
CA LEU A 79 -20.76 -2.05 -0.77
C LEU A 79 -22.22 -2.07 -1.21
N SER A 80 -22.47 -2.51 -2.44
CA SER A 80 -23.81 -2.82 -2.91
C SER A 80 -24.26 -4.16 -2.34
N GLN A 81 -25.36 -4.15 -1.59
CA GLN A 81 -25.92 -5.33 -0.95
C GLN A 81 -26.29 -6.41 -1.98
N GLY A 82 -25.93 -7.67 -1.70
CA GLY A 82 -26.35 -8.81 -2.52
C GLY A 82 -25.65 -8.95 -3.88
N VAL A 83 -24.69 -8.09 -4.22
CA VAL A 83 -24.08 -8.07 -5.56
C VAL A 83 -22.62 -8.52 -5.51
N LYS A 84 -22.30 -9.56 -6.28
CA LYS A 84 -20.91 -9.92 -6.61
C LYS A 84 -20.38 -8.95 -7.66
N ARG A 85 -19.36 -8.16 -7.32
CA ARG A 85 -18.73 -7.22 -8.27
C ARG A 85 -17.33 -6.81 -7.84
N TRP A 86 -16.61 -6.23 -8.79
CA TRP A 86 -15.35 -5.54 -8.53
C TRP A 86 -15.59 -4.17 -7.91
N TYR A 87 -14.75 -3.80 -6.95
CA TYR A 87 -14.70 -2.49 -6.33
C TYR A 87 -13.31 -1.91 -6.52
N ASP A 88 -13.27 -0.74 -7.14
CA ASP A 88 -12.07 0.05 -7.37
C ASP A 88 -12.01 1.15 -6.32
N MET A 89 -10.95 1.11 -5.51
CA MET A 89 -10.77 2.00 -4.38
C MET A 89 -9.42 2.70 -4.54
N PRO A 90 -9.38 3.86 -5.23
CA PRO A 90 -8.20 4.69 -5.22
C PRO A 90 -7.90 5.15 -3.79
N LEU A 91 -6.62 5.21 -3.46
CA LEU A 91 -6.18 5.82 -2.22
C LEU A 91 -6.16 7.34 -2.40
N THR A 92 -6.44 8.08 -1.33
CA THR A 92 -6.21 9.52 -1.30
C THR A 92 -4.73 9.82 -1.13
N ASP A 93 -4.31 11.05 -1.41
CA ASP A 93 -2.91 11.46 -1.24
C ASP A 93 -2.43 11.25 0.21
N GLU A 94 -3.30 11.51 1.20
CA GLU A 94 -3.02 11.28 2.61
C GLU A 94 -2.84 9.79 2.94
N GLU A 95 -3.66 8.93 2.34
CA GLU A 95 -3.55 7.47 2.51
C GLU A 95 -2.28 6.92 1.86
N ILE A 96 -1.89 7.45 0.70
CA ILE A 96 -0.63 7.09 0.03
C ILE A 96 0.56 7.50 0.89
N ILE A 97 0.60 8.77 1.35
CA ILE A 97 1.67 9.27 2.23
C ILE A 97 1.75 8.44 3.51
N LEU A 98 0.59 8.13 4.12
CA LEU A 98 0.54 7.30 5.30
C LEU A 98 1.05 5.89 5.03
N GLY A 99 0.67 5.27 3.90
CA GLY A 99 1.10 3.93 3.50
C GLY A 99 2.61 3.85 3.21
N VAL A 100 3.19 4.89 2.61
CA VAL A 100 4.66 4.99 2.42
C VAL A 100 5.35 5.11 3.78
N ARG A 101 4.81 5.92 4.70
CA ARG A 101 5.40 6.13 6.04
C ARG A 101 5.26 4.90 6.95
N SER A 102 4.14 4.19 6.90
CA SER A 102 3.89 2.98 7.70
C SER A 102 4.51 1.73 7.07
N GLY A 103 4.81 1.76 5.76
CA GLY A 103 5.29 0.62 4.98
C GLY A 103 4.19 -0.33 4.51
N PHE A 104 2.91 -0.04 4.79
CA PHE A 104 1.79 -0.89 4.36
C PHE A 104 0.48 -0.12 4.19
N VAL A 105 -0.41 -0.68 3.38
CA VAL A 105 -1.82 -0.29 3.26
C VAL A 105 -2.69 -1.35 3.92
N SER A 106 -3.65 -0.94 4.75
CA SER A 106 -4.60 -1.84 5.40
C SER A 106 -5.97 -1.83 4.72
N VAL A 107 -6.56 -3.03 4.62
CA VAL A 107 -7.90 -3.27 4.12
C VAL A 107 -8.63 -4.16 5.12
N THR A 108 -9.68 -3.66 5.73
CA THR A 108 -10.51 -4.45 6.64
C THR A 108 -11.80 -4.83 5.93
N ILE A 109 -12.10 -6.12 5.93
CA ILE A 109 -13.40 -6.65 5.51
C ILE A 109 -14.23 -6.84 6.76
N GLY A 110 -15.35 -6.11 6.86
CA GLY A 110 -16.27 -6.20 7.99
C GLY A 110 -17.06 -7.51 8.02
N PRO A 111 -17.92 -7.69 9.03
CA PRO A 111 -18.74 -8.88 9.16
C PRO A 111 -19.73 -9.01 7.98
N SER A 112 -20.14 -10.26 7.73
CA SER A 112 -21.20 -10.59 6.78
C SER A 112 -22.60 -10.37 7.37
N PHE A 113 -23.64 -10.47 6.54
CA PHE A 113 -25.02 -10.29 6.99
C PHE A 113 -25.51 -11.36 7.95
#